data_AF-A0A381TP40-F1
#
_entry.id   AF-A0A381TP40-F1
#
_cell.length_a   1.000
_cell.length_b   1.000
_cell.length_c   1.000
_cell.angle_alpha   90.00
_cell.angle_beta   90.00
_cell.angle_gamma   90.00
#
_symmetry.space_group_name_H-M   'P 1'
#
loop_
_entity.id
_entity.type
_entity.pdbx_description
1 polymer ?
#
loop_
_entity_poly.entity_id
_entity_poly.type
_entity_poly.pdbx_seq_one_letter_code
_entity_poly.pdbx_strand_id
1 'polypeptide(L)'
;MKERILTIVKILGVAACLYLFLVGIGGMGYSFKLFGKEFSQKILEATSSPLIGLFIGILATTIVQSSSTTTSIVIGMVAAEAIGVRSAIFMIMGANIGTTVTAKLVSLGHITRKAEFRRA
;
A
#
# COMPACT_ATOMS: atom_id res chain seq x y z
N MET A 1 37.51 -13.39 -1.71
CA MET A 1 37.26 -12.61 -2.93
C MET A 1 35.86 -12.81 -3.51
N LYS A 2 35.38 -14.06 -3.67
CA LYS A 2 34.00 -14.37 -4.13
C LYS A 2 32.90 -13.72 -3.28
N GLU A 3 33.02 -13.70 -1.96
CA GLU A 3 32.00 -13.07 -1.09
C GLU A 3 31.86 -11.57 -1.30
N ARG A 4 32.98 -10.84 -1.45
CA ARG A 4 32.94 -9.40 -1.75
C ARG A 4 32.26 -9.11 -3.08
N ILE A 5 32.54 -9.92 -4.11
CA ILE A 5 31.88 -9.81 -5.42
C ILE A 5 30.38 -10.08 -5.28
N LEU A 6 29.99 -11.13 -4.56
CA LEU A 6 28.58 -11.47 -4.33
C LEU A 6 27.84 -10.34 -3.60
N THR A 7 28.46 -9.70 -2.61
CA THR A 7 27.89 -8.56 -1.90
C THR A 7 27.69 -7.36 -2.82
N ILE A 8 28.66 -7.03 -3.67
CA ILE A 8 28.55 -5.93 -4.65
C ILE A 8 27.41 -6.22 -5.63
N VAL A 9 27.30 -7.45 -6.15
CA VAL A 9 26.21 -7.84 -7.06
C VAL A 9 24.84 -7.72 -6.38
N LYS A 10 24.71 -8.14 -5.11
CA LYS A 10 23.47 -7.97 -4.34
C LYS A 10 23.09 -6.50 -4.16
N ILE A 11 24.05 -5.65 -3.82
CA ILE A 11 23.82 -4.20 -3.65
C ILE A 11 23.36 -3.57 -4.97
N LEU A 12 24.03 -3.88 -6.08
CA LEU A 12 23.63 -3.41 -7.41
C LEU A 12 22.24 -3.93 -7.80
N GLY A 13 21.94 -5.19 -7.48
CA GLY A 13 20.61 -5.76 -7.69
C GLY A 13 19.51 -5.04 -6.92
N VAL A 14 19.74 -4.73 -5.63
CA VAL A 14 18.80 -3.95 -4.82
C VAL A 14 18.62 -2.54 -5.38
N ALA A 15 19.70 -1.88 -5.79
CA ALA A 15 19.63 -0.55 -6.40
C ALA A 15 18.84 -0.56 -7.71
N ALA A 16 19.02 -1.58 -8.56
CA ALA A 16 18.26 -1.75 -9.80
C ALA A 16 16.76 -1.99 -9.52
N CYS A 17 16.41 -2.83 -8.55
CA CYS A 17 15.02 -3.05 -8.14
C CYS A 17 14.38 -1.76 -7.63
N LEU A 18 15.11 -0.98 -6.83
CA LEU A 18 14.63 0.30 -6.30
C LEU A 18 14.42 1.32 -7.42
N TYR A 19 15.32 1.37 -8.40
CA TYR A 19 15.16 2.21 -9.59
C TYR A 19 13.92 1.83 -10.40
N LEU A 20 13.73 0.55 -10.71
CA LEU A 20 12.54 0.06 -11.42
C LEU A 20 11.24 0.37 -10.67
N PHE A 21 11.26 0.23 -9.36
CA PHE A 21 10.14 0.58 -8.50
C PHE A 21 9.80 2.08 -8.57
N LEU A 22 10.79 2.97 -8.51
CA LEU A 22 10.60 4.41 -8.68
C LEU A 22 10.09 4.78 -10.08
N VAL A 23 10.59 4.12 -11.13
CA VAL A 23 10.07 4.27 -12.49
C VAL A 23 8.60 3.86 -12.58
N GLY A 24 8.22 2.77 -11.90
CA GLY A 24 6.82 2.34 -11.78
C GLY A 24 5.93 3.41 -11.13
N ILE A 25 6.41 4.07 -10.08
CA ILE A 25 5.72 5.20 -9.46
C ILE A 25 5.54 6.37 -10.45
N GLY A 26 6.58 6.73 -11.19
CA GLY A 26 6.49 7.76 -12.24
C GLY A 26 5.50 7.39 -13.34
N GLY A 27 5.48 6.13 -13.76
CA GLY A 27 4.54 5.60 -14.77
C GLY A 27 3.08 5.61 -14.30
N MET A 28 2.84 5.33 -13.01
CA MET A 28 1.51 5.50 -12.42
C MET A 28 1.05 6.97 -12.52
N GLY A 29 1.94 7.93 -12.25
CA GLY A 29 1.60 9.34 -12.39
C GLY A 29 1.26 9.79 -13.81
N TYR A 30 1.97 9.27 -14.80
CA TYR A 30 1.62 9.48 -16.20
C TYR A 30 0.24 8.88 -16.54
N SER A 31 -0.03 7.66 -16.07
CA SER A 31 -1.30 6.98 -16.30
C SER A 31 -2.47 7.74 -15.68
N PHE A 32 -2.35 8.23 -14.45
CA PHE A 32 -3.38 9.05 -13.80
C PHE A 32 -3.67 10.35 -14.53
N LYS A 33 -2.66 11.00 -15.11
CA LYS A 33 -2.87 12.17 -15.97
C LYS A 33 -3.63 11.82 -17.26
N LEU A 34 -3.47 10.58 -17.75
CA LEU A 34 -4.14 10.07 -18.95
C LEU A 34 -5.60 9.67 -18.71
N PHE A 35 -5.97 9.26 -17.49
CA PHE A 35 -7.36 8.90 -17.12
C PHE A 35 -8.36 10.08 -17.18
N GLY A 36 -7.89 11.31 -17.38
CA GLY A 36 -8.72 12.50 -17.58
C GLY A 36 -9.13 13.21 -16.29
N LYS A 37 -9.46 14.51 -16.41
CA LYS A 37 -9.78 15.37 -15.26
C LYS A 37 -11.00 14.91 -14.46
N GLU A 38 -12.03 14.37 -15.12
CA GLU A 38 -13.24 13.88 -14.45
C GLU A 38 -12.98 12.68 -13.54
N PHE A 39 -12.16 11.71 -13.99
CA PHE A 39 -11.81 10.54 -13.18
C PHE A 39 -10.98 10.95 -11.96
N SER A 40 -10.02 11.85 -12.16
CA SER A 40 -9.20 12.39 -11.08
C SER A 40 -10.05 13.16 -10.05
N GLN A 41 -11.00 13.99 -10.52
CA GLN A 41 -11.93 14.70 -9.64
C GLN A 41 -12.82 13.75 -8.83
N LYS A 42 -13.36 12.70 -9.46
CA LYS A 42 -14.16 11.70 -8.74
C LYS A 42 -13.36 10.95 -7.67
N ILE A 43 -12.08 10.64 -7.94
CA ILE A 43 -11.20 10.03 -6.93
C ILE A 43 -10.91 11.00 -5.79
N LEU A 44 -10.66 12.28 -6.09
CA LEU A 44 -10.44 13.31 -5.08
C LEU A 44 -11.67 13.53 -4.21
N GLU A 45 -12.87 13.62 -4.80
CA GLU A 45 -14.13 13.72 -4.07
C GLU A 45 -14.37 12.48 -3.19
N ALA A 46 -14.18 11.28 -3.73
CA ALA A 46 -14.33 10.04 -2.98
C ALA A 46 -13.36 9.95 -1.79
N THR A 47 -12.14 10.49 -1.94
CA THR A 47 -11.11 10.47 -0.89
C THR A 47 -11.10 11.72 0.01
N SER A 48 -12.09 12.61 -0.14
CA SER A 48 -12.15 13.87 0.63
C SER A 48 -12.53 13.66 2.10
N SER A 49 -13.24 12.57 2.40
CA SER A 49 -13.55 12.19 3.79
C SER A 49 -12.40 11.36 4.40
N PRO A 50 -11.86 11.77 5.58
CA PRO A 50 -10.85 11.00 6.31
C PRO A 50 -11.22 9.54 6.55
N LEU A 51 -12.50 9.27 6.84
CA LEU A 51 -13.01 7.92 7.07
C LEU A 51 -12.96 7.08 5.80
N ILE A 52 -13.31 7.66 4.66
CA ILE A 52 -13.26 6.94 3.38
C ILE A 52 -11.82 6.62 3.02
N GLY A 53 -10.89 7.57 3.20
CA GLY A 53 -9.45 7.32 3.03
C GLY A 53 -8.95 6.16 3.89
N LEU A 54 -9.35 6.13 5.17
CA LEU A 54 -9.03 5.03 6.09
C LEU A 54 -9.53 3.67 5.55
N PHE A 55 -10.81 3.58 5.18
CA PHE A 55 -11.39 2.32 4.68
C PHE A 55 -10.75 1.87 3.36
N ILE A 56 -10.44 2.79 2.45
CA ILE A 56 -9.71 2.45 1.22
C ILE A 56 -8.34 1.85 1.57
N GLY A 57 -7.62 2.41 2.54
CA GLY A 57 -6.35 1.86 3.01
C GLY A 57 -6.46 0.44 3.57
N ILE A 58 -7.48 0.19 4.41
CA ILE A 58 -7.76 -1.13 5.00
C ILE A 58 -8.05 -2.14 3.90
N LEU A 59 -8.97 -1.82 2.98
CA LEU A 59 -9.37 -2.71 1.90
C LEU A 59 -8.22 -2.98 0.93
N ALA A 60 -7.51 -1.94 0.51
CA ALA A 60 -6.37 -2.06 -0.39
C ALA A 60 -5.29 -2.97 0.21
N THR A 61 -4.97 -2.83 1.50
CA THR A 61 -3.98 -3.71 2.14
C THR A 61 -4.50 -5.11 2.39
N THR A 62 -5.79 -5.28 2.67
CA THR A 62 -6.36 -6.62 2.83
C THR A 62 -6.32 -7.39 1.51
N ILE A 63 -6.58 -6.72 0.38
CA ILE A 63 -6.51 -7.31 -0.97
C ILE A 63 -5.06 -7.59 -1.37
N VAL A 64 -4.18 -6.60 -1.22
CA VAL A 64 -2.77 -6.69 -1.64
C VAL A 64 -1.93 -7.52 -0.65
N GLN A 65 -2.41 -7.71 0.58
CA GLN A 65 -1.78 -8.41 1.70
C GLN A 65 -0.41 -7.86 2.15
N SER A 66 0.03 -6.74 1.59
CA SER A 66 1.31 -6.13 1.86
C SER A 66 1.13 -4.64 2.09
N SER A 67 1.25 -4.19 3.35
CA SER A 67 1.13 -2.77 3.68
C SER A 67 2.22 -1.94 3.02
N SER A 68 3.45 -2.46 2.87
CA SER A 68 4.53 -1.75 2.19
C SER A 68 4.21 -1.51 0.72
N THR A 69 3.59 -2.49 0.04
CA THR A 69 3.12 -2.35 -1.34
C THR A 69 1.96 -1.35 -1.43
N THR A 70 0.99 -1.43 -0.53
CA THR A 70 -0.13 -0.47 -0.52
C THR A 70 0.32 0.96 -0.24
N THR A 71 1.20 1.18 0.74
CA THR A 71 1.78 2.50 1.03
C THR A 71 2.57 3.04 -0.16
N SER A 72 3.31 2.18 -0.87
CA SER A 72 4.05 2.55 -2.08
C SER A 72 3.14 3.07 -3.19
N ILE A 73 2.00 2.41 -3.40
CA ILE A 73 0.99 2.84 -4.38
C ILE A 73 0.40 4.19 -3.97
N VAL A 74 0.03 4.35 -2.69
CA VAL A 74 -0.52 5.62 -2.17
C VAL A 74 0.49 6.77 -2.33
N ILE A 75 1.76 6.55 -2.01
CA ILE A 75 2.83 7.54 -2.24
C ILE A 75 2.95 7.86 -3.74
N GLY A 76 2.85 6.85 -4.61
CA GLY A 76 2.87 7.08 -6.05
C GLY A 76 1.68 7.89 -6.57
N MET A 77 0.49 7.69 -5.99
CA MET A 77 -0.70 8.51 -6.31
C MET A 77 -0.57 9.95 -5.80
N VAL A 78 0.11 10.17 -4.68
CA VAL A 78 0.45 11.53 -4.21
C VAL A 78 1.45 12.20 -5.16
N ALA A 79 2.50 11.48 -5.57
CA ALA A 79 3.49 11.98 -6.53
C ALA A 79 2.88 12.29 -7.90
N ALA A 80 1.79 11.59 -8.25
CA ALA A 80 0.99 11.84 -9.44
C ALA A 80 0.05 13.06 -9.34
N GLU A 81 -0.06 13.68 -8.16
CA GLU A 81 -1.07 14.69 -7.83
C GLU A 81 -2.52 14.16 -7.94
N ALA A 82 -2.71 12.83 -7.94
CA ALA A 82 -4.02 12.20 -8.04
C ALA A 82 -4.77 12.22 -6.70
N ILE A 83 -4.05 12.23 -5.57
CA ILE A 83 -4.61 12.35 -4.23
C ILE A 83 -3.81 13.37 -3.41
N GLY A 84 -4.50 14.10 -2.54
CA GLY A 84 -3.86 15.01 -1.60
C GLY A 84 -3.11 14.27 -0.49
N VAL A 85 -2.02 14.86 -0.01
CA VAL A 85 -1.21 14.34 1.12
C VAL A 85 -2.09 14.06 2.35
N ARG A 86 -3.07 14.93 2.62
CA ARG A 86 -3.98 14.78 3.76
C ARG A 86 -4.81 13.49 3.68
N SER A 87 -5.35 13.17 2.51
CA SER A 87 -6.09 11.92 2.28
C SER A 87 -5.17 10.70 2.32
N ALA A 88 -3.95 10.83 1.78
CA ALA A 88 -2.95 9.78 1.81
C ALA A 88 -2.55 9.36 3.23
N ILE A 89 -2.49 10.31 4.19
CA ILE A 89 -2.24 9.98 5.62
C ILE A 89 -3.29 9.00 6.13
N PHE A 90 -4.58 9.26 5.90
CA PHE A 90 -5.65 8.37 6.35
C PHE A 90 -5.60 7.02 5.65
N MET A 91 -5.27 6.98 4.35
CA MET A 91 -5.07 5.72 3.61
C MET A 91 -3.89 4.91 4.17
N ILE A 92 -2.78 5.55 4.53
CA ILE A 92 -1.63 4.86 5.13
C ILE A 92 -1.98 4.33 6.53
N MET A 93 -2.72 5.10 7.33
CA MET A 93 -3.24 4.60 8.61
C MET A 93 -4.13 3.37 8.41
N GLY A 94 -5.00 3.41 7.40
CA GLY A 94 -5.85 2.29 7.02
C GLY A 94 -5.02 1.08 6.58
N ALA A 95 -3.95 1.30 5.83
CA ALA A 95 -3.06 0.23 5.38
C ALA A 95 -2.41 -0.52 6.55
N ASN A 96 -1.97 0.20 7.58
CA ASN A 96 -1.42 -0.40 8.80
C ASN A 96 -2.47 -1.17 9.60
N ILE A 97 -3.73 -0.75 9.58
CA ILE A 97 -4.83 -1.51 10.19
C ILE A 97 -5.15 -2.76 9.36
N GLY A 98 -5.09 -2.66 8.03
CA GLY A 98 -5.42 -3.73 7.08
C GLY A 98 -4.59 -5.00 7.29
N THR A 99 -3.32 -4.90 7.66
CA THR A 99 -2.47 -6.07 7.94
C THR A 99 -2.97 -6.93 9.11
N THR A 100 -3.74 -6.34 10.03
CA THR A 100 -4.32 -7.04 11.18
C THR A 100 -5.63 -7.76 10.84
N VAL A 101 -6.24 -7.48 9.69
CA VAL A 101 -7.56 -8.02 9.31
C VAL A 101 -7.52 -9.54 9.20
N THR A 102 -6.46 -10.10 8.59
CA THR A 102 -6.32 -11.57 8.48
C THR A 102 -6.24 -12.24 9.86
N ALA A 103 -5.43 -11.69 10.77
CA ALA A 103 -5.31 -12.20 12.15
C ALA A 103 -6.64 -12.09 12.91
N LYS A 104 -7.37 -10.96 12.75
CA LYS A 104 -8.70 -10.77 13.32
C LYS A 104 -9.71 -11.79 12.79
N LEU A 105 -9.71 -12.07 11.50
CA LEU A 105 -10.60 -13.07 10.89
C LEU A 105 -10.29 -14.49 11.42
N VAL A 106 -9.01 -14.85 11.52
CA VAL A 106 -8.58 -16.14 12.08
C VAL A 106 -9.00 -16.26 13.55
N SER A 107 -8.75 -15.22 14.35
CA SER A 107 -9.15 -15.16 15.76
C SER A 107 -10.67 -15.33 15.92
N LEU A 108 -11.48 -14.66 15.09
CA LEU A 108 -12.94 -14.82 15.09
C LEU A 108 -13.37 -16.23 14.70
N GLY A 109 -12.68 -16.88 13.75
CA GLY A 109 -12.94 -18.27 13.38
C GLY A 109 -12.72 -19.27 14.53
N HIS A 110 -11.87 -18.94 15.50
CA HIS A 110 -11.57 -19.76 16.67
C HIS A 110 -12.36 -19.38 17.94
N ILE A 111 -13.29 -18.42 17.86
CA ILE A 111 -13.97 -17.87 19.05
C ILE A 111 -14.74 -18.91 19.87
N THR A 112 -15.20 -19.99 19.25
CA THR A 112 -15.90 -21.11 19.92
C THR A 112 -14.94 -22.11 20.58
N ARG A 113 -13.66 -22.14 20.18
CA ARG A 113 -12.64 -23.06 20.70
C ARG A 113 -11.66 -22.29 21.58
N LYS A 114 -12.00 -22.12 22.86
CA LYS A 114 -11.22 -21.33 23.85
C LYS A 114 -9.72 -21.64 23.89
N ALA A 115 -9.32 -22.91 23.68
CA ALA A 115 -7.91 -23.31 23.66
C ALA A 115 -7.16 -22.84 22.40
N GLU A 116 -7.83 -22.81 21.24
CA GLU A 116 -7.26 -22.33 19.98
C GLU A 116 -7.34 -20.81 19.87
N PHE A 117 -8.38 -20.18 20.41
CA PHE A 117 -8.51 -18.72 20.51
C PHE A 117 -7.38 -18.09 21.33
N ARG A 118 -6.90 -18.76 22.39
CA ARG A 118 -5.79 -18.26 23.22
C ARG A 118 -4.42 -18.37 22.54
N ARG A 119 -4.34 -19.10 21.42
CA ARG A 119 -3.12 -19.33 20.62
C ARG A 119 -3.10 -18.53 19.31
N ALA A 120 -4.26 -18.03 18.87
CA ALA A 120 -4.46 -17.25 17.66
C ALA A 120 -4.42 -15.74 17.96
#